data_AF-A0A2X2IN61-F1
#
_entry.id   AF-A0A2X2IN61-F1
#
_cell.length_a   1.000
_cell.length_b   1.000
_cell.length_c   1.000
_cell.angle_alpha   90.00
_cell.angle_beta   90.00
_cell.angle_gamma   90.00
#
_symmetry.space_group_name_H-M   'P 1'
#
loop_
_entity.id
_entity.type
_entity.pdbx_description
1 polymer ?
#
loop_
_entity_poly.entity_id
_entity_poly.type
_entity_poly.pdbx_seq_one_letter_code
_entity_poly.pdbx_strand_id
1 'polypeptide(L)'
;MRINLILCLLFVGHFSFGQQLNKKTVLAQLSKANQYWQSHHKPEVWAFWDQAAYHTGNMEFYKISKSAGDLKYSTDWAIYNDWKGAKSTDMQLWKYNYGETDEHVLFGDWQICFQTYIDLYHLSPSPEKIARAQEVMEYQIHSNKQDYWWWADGLYMVMPVMTKMYKLTGEFTLSG
;
A
#
# COMPACT_ATOMS: atom_id res chain seq x y z
N MET A 1 -27.19 -52.14 45.32
CA MET A 1 -26.76 -51.64 44.00
C MET A 1 -27.25 -50.21 43.88
N ARG A 2 -26.45 -49.19 44.23
CA ARG A 2 -25.31 -48.61 43.49
C ARG A 2 -25.71 -48.08 42.10
N ILE A 3 -25.53 -46.75 41.99
CA ILE A 3 -25.32 -45.96 40.77
C ILE A 3 -26.60 -45.57 40.04
N ASN A 4 -27.00 -44.30 40.21
CA ASN A 4 -27.40 -43.38 39.13
C ASN A 4 -27.70 -41.97 39.69
N LEU A 5 -26.98 -41.56 40.72
CA LEU A 5 -26.90 -40.17 41.17
C LEU A 5 -25.53 -39.67 40.72
N ILE A 6 -25.41 -39.23 39.46
CA ILE A 6 -24.37 -38.38 38.85
C ILE A 6 -24.68 -38.43 37.34
N LEU A 7 -25.63 -37.60 36.90
CA LEU A 7 -25.51 -36.99 35.58
C LEU A 7 -25.23 -35.51 35.84
N CYS A 8 -24.05 -35.28 36.44
CA CYS A 8 -23.46 -33.98 36.59
C CYS A 8 -23.32 -33.34 35.20
N LEU A 9 -24.01 -32.21 35.01
CA LEU A 9 -23.36 -30.95 34.63
C LEU A 9 -22.16 -31.11 33.68
N LEU A 10 -22.43 -31.36 32.40
CA LEU A 10 -21.46 -31.13 31.32
C LEU A 10 -22.09 -30.33 30.19
N PHE A 11 -22.79 -29.25 30.53
CA PHE A 11 -22.83 -28.07 29.67
C PHE A 11 -21.61 -27.22 30.03
N VAL A 12 -20.44 -27.64 29.55
CA VAL A 12 -19.29 -26.71 29.46
C VAL A 12 -19.63 -25.75 28.33
N GLY A 13 -20.38 -24.70 28.67
CA GLY A 13 -20.53 -23.54 27.83
C GLY A 13 -19.12 -23.05 27.51
N HIS A 14 -18.71 -23.21 26.25
CA HIS A 14 -17.52 -22.56 25.75
C HIS A 14 -17.81 -21.08 25.73
N PHE A 15 -17.60 -20.41 26.87
CA PHE A 15 -17.43 -18.96 26.87
C PHE A 15 -16.13 -18.70 26.12
N SER A 16 -16.25 -18.48 24.81
CA SER A 16 -15.20 -17.85 24.04
C SER A 16 -15.03 -16.44 24.60
N PHE A 17 -14.18 -16.29 25.62
CA PHE A 17 -13.65 -14.99 26.01
C PHE A 17 -12.77 -14.53 24.85
N GLY A 18 -13.35 -13.74 23.94
CA GLY A 18 -12.57 -12.99 22.97
C GLY A 18 -11.54 -12.16 23.72
N GLN A 19 -10.29 -12.15 23.21
CA GLN A 19 -9.23 -11.38 23.84
C GLN A 19 -9.64 -9.89 23.89
N GLN A 20 -9.75 -9.32 25.09
CA GLN A 20 -10.05 -7.90 25.25
C GLN A 20 -8.82 -7.10 24.81
N LEU A 21 -8.80 -6.73 23.53
CA LEU A 21 -7.72 -5.98 22.93
C LEU A 21 -7.71 -4.54 23.45
N ASN A 22 -6.63 -4.20 24.16
CA ASN A 22 -6.38 -2.82 24.58
C ASN A 22 -5.67 -2.07 23.45
N LYS A 23 -6.23 -0.93 23.03
CA LYS A 23 -5.65 -0.04 22.00
C LYS A 23 -4.17 0.26 22.23
N LYS A 24 -3.75 0.53 23.47
CA LYS A 24 -2.35 0.81 23.83
C LYS A 24 -1.45 -0.39 23.55
N THR A 25 -1.92 -1.59 23.86
CA THR A 25 -1.17 -2.84 23.61
C THR A 25 -1.00 -3.07 22.11
N VAL A 26 -2.07 -2.90 21.33
CA VAL A 26 -2.02 -3.05 19.86
C VAL A 26 -1.06 -2.04 19.24
N LEU A 27 -1.14 -0.76 19.64
CA LEU A 27 -0.22 0.27 19.13
C LEU A 27 1.24 -0.02 19.48
N ALA A 28 1.52 -0.53 20.68
CA ALA A 28 2.87 -0.94 21.06
C ALA A 28 3.38 -2.11 20.20
N GLN A 29 2.52 -3.09 19.87
CA GLN A 29 2.87 -4.20 18.99
C GLN A 29 3.13 -3.75 17.55
N LEU A 30 2.27 -2.88 17.00
CA LEU A 30 2.46 -2.28 15.68
C LEU A 30 3.78 -1.48 15.62
N SER A 31 4.04 -0.65 16.63
CA SER A 31 5.30 0.10 16.73
C SER A 31 6.51 -0.81 16.78
N LYS A 32 6.45 -1.91 17.54
CA LYS A 32 7.55 -2.88 17.63
C LYS A 32 7.81 -3.56 16.29
N ALA A 33 6.75 -3.97 15.59
CA ALA A 33 6.88 -4.59 14.27
C ALA A 33 7.47 -3.61 13.24
N ASN A 34 6.97 -2.37 13.21
CA ASN A 34 7.45 -1.37 12.26
C ASN A 34 8.91 -0.97 12.51
N GLN A 35 9.28 -0.76 13.77
CA GLN A 35 10.67 -0.48 14.17
C GLN A 35 11.61 -1.63 13.82
N TYR A 36 11.18 -2.88 14.05
CA TYR A 36 11.98 -4.05 13.70
C TYR A 36 12.26 -4.11 12.20
N TRP A 37 11.26 -3.85 11.36
CA TRP A 37 11.45 -3.82 9.91
C TRP A 37 12.46 -2.73 9.51
N GLN A 38 12.22 -1.48 9.90
CA GLN A 38 13.05 -0.33 9.51
C GLN A 38 14.47 -0.37 10.08
N SER A 39 14.71 -1.09 11.19
CA SER A 39 16.06 -1.26 11.74
C SER A 39 16.90 -2.31 10.99
N HIS A 40 16.26 -3.17 10.20
CA HIS A 40 16.93 -4.25 9.46
C HIS A 40 16.89 -4.06 7.95
N HIS A 41 16.07 -3.13 7.45
CA HIS A 41 15.93 -2.84 6.02
C HIS A 41 16.17 -1.36 5.79
N LYS A 42 16.94 -1.06 4.76
CA LYS A 42 17.17 0.31 4.31
C LYS A 42 16.01 0.76 3.41
N PRO A 43 15.62 2.04 3.42
CA PRO A 43 14.60 2.56 2.51
C PRO A 43 15.09 2.64 1.06
N GLU A 44 16.40 2.60 0.79
CA GLU A 44 16.98 2.66 -0.56
C GLU A 44 16.87 1.32 -1.31
N VAL A 45 15.64 0.93 -1.59
CA VAL A 45 15.27 -0.25 -2.37
C VAL A 45 14.28 0.16 -3.47
N TRP A 46 14.14 -0.67 -4.49
CA TRP A 46 13.28 -0.41 -5.64
C TRP A 46 11.80 -0.16 -5.28
N ALA A 47 11.05 0.40 -6.23
CA ALA A 47 9.65 0.79 -6.07
C ALA A 47 8.63 -0.33 -6.32
N PHE A 48 9.09 -1.57 -6.50
CA PHE A 48 8.22 -2.69 -6.86
C PHE A 48 7.26 -3.09 -5.73
N TRP A 49 6.26 -3.91 -6.05
CA TRP A 49 5.08 -4.10 -5.22
C TRP A 49 5.35 -4.59 -3.80
N ASP A 50 6.36 -5.42 -3.62
CA ASP A 50 6.74 -6.01 -2.33
C ASP A 50 7.16 -4.93 -1.33
N GLN A 51 7.99 -3.98 -1.79
CA GLN A 51 8.42 -2.83 -0.98
C GLN A 51 7.29 -1.80 -0.87
N ALA A 52 6.62 -1.48 -1.98
CA ALA A 52 5.55 -0.50 -1.99
C ALA A 52 4.37 -0.88 -1.08
N ALA A 53 4.03 -2.17 -1.00
CA ALA A 53 3.01 -2.69 -0.10
C ALA A 53 3.36 -2.43 1.38
N TYR A 54 4.61 -2.63 1.78
CA TYR A 54 5.08 -2.23 3.12
C TYR A 54 4.86 -0.73 3.35
N HIS A 55 5.22 0.11 2.38
CA HIS A 55 5.06 1.55 2.50
C HIS A 55 3.60 2.00 2.66
N THR A 56 2.63 1.32 2.01
CA THR A 56 1.21 1.59 2.26
C THR A 56 0.83 1.36 3.73
N GLY A 57 1.29 0.26 4.33
CA GLY A 57 1.07 -0.04 5.75
C GLY A 57 1.79 0.94 6.69
N ASN A 58 3.02 1.34 6.35
CA ASN A 58 3.76 2.35 7.10
C ASN A 58 3.05 3.70 7.09
N MET A 59 2.48 4.12 5.95
CA MET A 59 1.69 5.35 5.85
C MET A 59 0.40 5.29 6.66
N GLU A 60 -0.28 4.14 6.73
CA GLU A 60 -1.43 3.96 7.64
C GLU A 60 -1.02 4.02 9.11
N PHE A 61 0.11 3.40 9.48
CA PHE A 61 0.62 3.49 10.85
C PHE A 61 0.98 4.92 11.22
N TYR A 62 1.66 5.66 10.32
CA TYR A 62 1.98 7.07 10.50
C TYR A 62 0.75 7.94 10.77
N LYS A 63 -0.40 7.67 10.13
CA LYS A 63 -1.64 8.44 10.37
C LYS A 63 -2.06 8.42 11.84
N ILE A 64 -1.71 7.36 12.57
CA ILE A 64 -2.05 7.17 13.98
C ILE A 64 -0.88 7.52 14.88
N SER A 65 0.34 7.05 14.57
CA SER A 65 1.53 7.21 15.40
C SER A 65 2.11 8.63 15.35
N LYS A 66 1.94 9.32 14.21
CA LYS A 66 2.57 10.61 13.89
C LYS A 66 4.09 10.63 14.06
N SER A 67 4.73 9.45 13.98
CA SER A 67 6.17 9.29 14.09
C SER A 67 6.90 9.96 12.94
N ALA A 68 7.82 10.90 13.25
CA ALA A 68 8.67 11.53 12.25
C ALA A 68 9.61 10.53 11.57
N GLY A 69 10.04 9.48 12.28
CA GLY A 69 10.89 8.43 11.72
C GLY A 69 10.17 7.60 10.66
N ASP A 70 8.92 7.21 10.93
CA ASP A 70 8.10 6.45 9.98
C ASP A 70 7.82 7.24 8.70
N LEU A 71 7.53 8.54 8.84
CA LEU A 71 7.34 9.43 7.69
C LEU A 71 8.63 9.58 6.89
N LYS A 72 9.76 9.79 7.57
CA LYS A 72 11.06 9.93 6.92
C LYS A 72 11.43 8.67 6.15
N TYR A 73 11.18 7.48 6.71
CA TYR A 73 11.49 6.21 6.04
C TYR A 73 10.78 6.07 4.68
N SER A 74 9.49 6.40 4.60
CA SER A 74 8.77 6.38 3.31
C SER A 74 9.16 7.53 2.37
N THR A 75 9.54 8.69 2.93
CA THR A 75 10.02 9.82 2.14
C THR A 75 11.38 9.50 1.50
N ASP A 76 12.31 8.91 2.25
CA ASP A 76 13.63 8.50 1.75
C ASP A 76 13.49 7.45 0.63
N TRP A 77 12.60 6.46 0.80
CA TRP A 77 12.31 5.47 -0.25
C TRP A 77 11.73 6.10 -1.51
N ALA A 78 10.80 7.05 -1.37
CA ALA A 78 10.21 7.75 -2.51
C ALA A 78 11.26 8.60 -3.26
N ILE A 79 12.15 9.28 -2.52
CA ILE A 79 13.27 10.05 -3.09
C ILE A 79 14.24 9.12 -3.83
N TYR A 80 14.62 7.99 -3.22
CA TYR A 80 15.53 7.03 -3.84
C TYR A 80 15.01 6.49 -5.18
N ASN A 81 13.68 6.33 -5.29
CA ASN A 81 13.03 5.87 -6.51
C ASN A 81 12.66 7.02 -7.47
N ASP A 82 13.15 8.23 -7.23
CA ASP A 82 12.87 9.42 -8.05
C ASP A 82 11.38 9.75 -8.18
N TRP A 83 10.55 9.33 -7.21
CA TRP A 83 9.09 9.42 -7.26
C TRP A 83 8.48 8.66 -8.46
N LYS A 84 9.12 7.56 -8.89
CA LYS A 84 8.71 6.74 -10.04
C LYS A 84 8.58 5.26 -9.68
N GLY A 85 7.66 4.58 -10.37
CA GLY A 85 7.69 3.13 -10.54
C GLY A 85 8.73 2.74 -11.59
N ALA A 86 8.36 1.89 -12.54
CA ALA A 86 9.18 1.57 -13.71
C ALA A 86 9.53 2.86 -14.50
N LYS A 87 10.80 2.98 -14.92
CA LYS A 87 11.40 4.26 -15.33
C LYS A 87 11.45 4.52 -16.84
N SER A 88 10.95 3.61 -17.70
CA SER A 88 10.97 3.86 -19.15
C SER A 88 10.16 5.10 -19.53
N THR A 89 10.76 5.97 -20.35
CA THR A 89 10.10 7.14 -20.93
C THR A 89 9.59 6.89 -22.35
N ASP A 90 9.89 5.73 -22.94
CA ASP A 90 9.38 5.35 -24.26
C ASP A 90 8.02 4.66 -24.13
N MET A 91 6.95 5.44 -24.31
CA MET A 91 5.56 4.96 -24.22
C MET A 91 5.23 3.83 -25.20
N GLN A 92 5.97 3.69 -26.31
CA GLN A 92 5.72 2.60 -27.27
C GLN A 92 6.15 1.24 -26.72
N LEU A 93 7.05 1.23 -25.73
CA LEU A 93 7.57 0.03 -25.10
C LEU A 93 6.85 -0.34 -23.80
N TRP A 94 5.87 0.47 -23.37
CA TRP A 94 5.19 0.25 -22.10
C TRP A 94 4.35 -1.03 -22.10
N LYS A 95 4.53 -1.83 -21.04
CA LYS A 95 3.93 -3.17 -20.85
C LYS A 95 3.11 -3.23 -19.56
N TYR A 96 2.09 -4.10 -19.55
CA TYR A 96 1.21 -4.36 -18.39
C TYR A 96 1.08 -5.86 -18.03
N ASN A 97 1.79 -6.75 -18.74
CA ASN A 97 2.01 -8.12 -18.29
C ASN A 97 3.02 -8.12 -17.13
N TYR A 98 3.20 -9.28 -16.48
CA TYR A 98 4.22 -9.42 -15.44
C TYR A 98 5.62 -9.09 -15.99
N GLY A 99 6.36 -8.28 -15.24
CA GLY A 99 7.79 -8.09 -15.45
C GLY A 99 8.41 -7.04 -14.54
N GLU A 100 9.71 -7.23 -14.31
CA GLU A 100 10.53 -6.47 -13.35
C GLU A 100 11.51 -5.51 -14.06
N THR A 101 11.18 -5.11 -15.29
CA THR A 101 11.99 -4.16 -16.06
C THR A 101 11.30 -2.81 -16.17
N ASP A 102 12.07 -1.77 -16.45
CA ASP A 102 11.58 -0.39 -16.59
C ASP A 102 10.55 -0.19 -17.70
N GLU A 103 10.35 -1.17 -18.59
CA GLU A 103 9.29 -1.15 -19.61
C GLU A 103 7.90 -1.48 -19.05
N HIS A 104 7.79 -2.06 -17.85
CA HIS A 104 6.52 -2.53 -17.27
C HIS A 104 5.74 -1.42 -16.55
N VAL A 105 5.75 -0.22 -17.12
CA VAL A 105 5.15 1.00 -16.56
C VAL A 105 3.64 0.88 -16.32
N LEU A 106 2.96 0.10 -17.14
CA LEU A 106 1.50 -0.10 -17.06
C LEU A 106 1.12 -1.33 -16.24
N PHE A 107 2.11 -2.04 -15.67
CA PHE A 107 1.87 -3.17 -14.79
C PHE A 107 1.63 -2.66 -13.37
N GLY A 108 0.50 -3.05 -12.77
CA GLY A 108 0.03 -2.53 -11.48
C GLY A 108 1.04 -2.67 -10.33
N ASP A 109 1.91 -3.68 -10.34
CA ASP A 109 2.96 -3.85 -9.34
C ASP A 109 4.00 -2.72 -9.34
N TRP A 110 4.17 -2.03 -10.47
CA TRP A 110 4.97 -0.81 -10.58
C TRP A 110 4.19 0.47 -10.28
N GLN A 111 2.88 0.38 -10.00
CA GLN A 111 1.99 1.51 -9.80
C GLN A 111 1.55 1.68 -8.34
N ILE A 112 1.58 0.62 -7.53
CA ILE A 112 1.25 0.71 -6.10
C ILE A 112 2.09 1.76 -5.36
N CYS A 113 3.32 2.01 -5.79
CA CYS A 113 4.17 3.05 -5.22
C CYS A 113 3.52 4.45 -5.28
N PHE A 114 2.69 4.72 -6.29
CA PHE A 114 1.95 5.97 -6.43
C PHE A 114 1.00 6.23 -5.26
N GLN A 115 0.49 5.19 -4.58
CA GLN A 115 -0.33 5.36 -3.39
C GLN A 115 0.41 6.13 -2.29
N THR A 116 1.64 5.72 -2.01
CA THR A 116 2.51 6.35 -1.01
C THR A 116 2.95 7.74 -1.47
N TYR A 117 3.25 7.91 -2.76
CA TYR A 117 3.69 9.21 -3.28
C TYR A 117 2.58 10.28 -3.18
N ILE A 118 1.33 9.91 -3.49
CA ILE A 118 0.18 10.80 -3.33
C ILE A 118 -0.07 11.11 -1.83
N ASP A 119 0.06 10.12 -0.95
CA ASP A 119 -0.05 10.37 0.50
C ASP A 119 1.03 11.34 1.01
N LEU A 120 2.27 11.20 0.55
CA LEU A 120 3.37 12.12 0.87
C LEU A 120 3.17 13.52 0.27
N TYR A 121 2.56 13.61 -0.91
CA TYR A 121 2.15 14.88 -1.50
C TYR A 121 1.13 15.60 -0.63
N HIS A 122 0.10 14.91 -0.13
CA HIS A 122 -0.91 15.52 0.74
C HIS A 122 -0.33 16.08 2.05
N LEU A 123 0.77 15.51 2.54
CA LEU A 123 1.46 16.00 3.74
C LEU A 123 2.36 17.20 3.46
N SER A 124 3.00 17.23 2.28
CA SER A 124 3.91 18.27 1.85
C SER A 124 3.85 18.38 0.33
N PRO A 125 3.00 19.26 -0.22
CA PRO A 125 2.77 19.34 -1.65
C PRO A 125 4.03 19.72 -2.42
N SER A 126 4.33 18.97 -3.48
CA SER A 126 5.36 19.31 -4.44
C SER A 126 5.12 18.58 -5.77
N PRO A 127 5.13 19.25 -6.94
CA PRO A 127 4.71 18.66 -8.22
C PRO A 127 5.47 17.38 -8.61
N GLU A 128 6.77 17.31 -8.30
CA GLU A 128 7.62 16.16 -8.64
C GLU A 128 7.14 14.85 -7.99
N LYS A 129 6.46 14.92 -6.84
CA LYS A 129 5.99 13.73 -6.11
C LYS A 129 4.91 12.97 -6.85
N ILE A 130 4.16 13.65 -7.72
CA ILE A 130 2.97 13.10 -8.38
C ILE A 130 3.08 13.11 -9.91
N ALA A 131 4.07 13.79 -10.47
CA ALA A 131 4.22 13.95 -11.92
C ALA A 131 4.21 12.61 -12.66
N ARG A 132 4.97 11.61 -12.19
CA ARG A 132 4.96 10.27 -12.82
C ARG A 132 3.63 9.54 -12.65
N ALA A 133 3.01 9.66 -11.49
CA ALA A 133 1.72 9.03 -11.25
C ALA A 133 0.64 9.63 -12.18
N GLN A 134 0.64 10.95 -12.37
CA GLN A 134 -0.27 11.61 -13.31
C GLN A 134 0.00 11.15 -14.74
N GLU A 135 1.25 11.21 -15.21
CA GLU A 135 1.66 10.79 -16.56
C GLU A 135 1.18 9.36 -16.88
N VAL A 136 1.48 8.41 -15.99
CA VAL A 136 1.18 6.99 -16.22
C VAL A 136 -0.32 6.72 -16.15
N MET A 137 -1.01 7.25 -15.13
CA MET A 137 -2.44 6.98 -14.97
C MET A 137 -3.28 7.71 -16.01
N GLU A 138 -2.88 8.90 -16.46
CA GLU A 138 -3.50 9.63 -17.55
C GLU A 138 -3.34 8.90 -18.89
N TYR A 139 -2.14 8.38 -19.19
CA TYR A 139 -1.96 7.54 -20.36
C TYR A 139 -2.85 6.30 -20.32
N GLN A 140 -2.88 5.61 -19.17
CA GLN A 140 -3.61 4.36 -19.01
C GLN A 140 -5.13 4.52 -19.18
N ILE A 141 -5.72 5.58 -18.61
CA ILE A 141 -7.17 5.79 -18.66
C ILE A 141 -7.68 6.22 -20.04
N HIS A 142 -6.82 6.84 -20.87
CA HIS A 142 -7.15 7.23 -22.24
C HIS A 142 -6.83 6.15 -23.28
N SER A 143 -6.23 5.04 -22.86
CA SER A 143 -6.00 3.89 -23.74
C SER A 143 -7.30 3.15 -24.09
N ASN A 144 -7.27 2.33 -25.14
CA ASN A 144 -8.40 1.47 -25.52
C ASN A 144 -8.37 0.08 -24.83
N LYS A 145 -7.50 -0.12 -23.84
CA LYS A 145 -7.34 -1.38 -23.11
C LYS A 145 -8.21 -1.36 -21.86
N GLN A 146 -8.73 -2.53 -21.49
CA GLN A 146 -9.69 -2.67 -20.37
C GLN A 146 -9.33 -3.82 -19.41
N ASP A 147 -8.22 -4.50 -19.67
CA ASP A 147 -7.77 -5.73 -19.02
C ASP A 147 -6.48 -5.54 -18.22
N TYR A 148 -6.16 -4.30 -17.83
CA TYR A 148 -4.99 -3.98 -17.01
C TYR A 148 -4.95 -4.74 -15.67
N TRP A 149 -6.10 -4.96 -15.04
CA TRP A 149 -6.22 -5.66 -13.76
C TRP A 149 -6.68 -7.10 -13.99
N TRP A 150 -5.85 -7.85 -14.71
CA TRP A 150 -6.09 -9.24 -15.07
C TRP A 150 -5.84 -10.24 -13.92
N TRP A 151 -5.34 -9.79 -12.77
CA TRP A 151 -5.13 -10.59 -11.56
C TRP A 151 -5.68 -9.90 -10.31
N ALA A 152 -6.03 -10.69 -9.30
CA ALA A 152 -6.72 -10.22 -8.10
C ALA A 152 -5.93 -9.15 -7.34
N ASP A 153 -4.61 -9.34 -7.20
CA ASP A 153 -3.77 -8.47 -6.38
C ASP A 153 -3.63 -7.07 -7.03
N GLY A 154 -3.78 -6.99 -8.37
CA GLY A 154 -3.82 -5.73 -9.11
C GLY A 154 -4.92 -4.77 -8.63
N LEU A 155 -5.99 -5.31 -8.03
CA LEU A 155 -7.02 -4.52 -7.37
C LEU A 155 -6.45 -3.73 -6.18
N TYR A 156 -5.64 -4.37 -5.34
CA TYR A 156 -4.96 -3.68 -4.23
C TYR A 156 -3.91 -2.70 -4.74
N MET A 157 -3.19 -3.08 -5.79
CA MET A 157 -2.09 -2.26 -6.32
C MET A 157 -2.58 -0.93 -6.88
N VAL A 158 -3.70 -0.93 -7.62
CA VAL A 158 -4.07 0.24 -8.45
C VAL A 158 -5.42 0.88 -8.06
N MET A 159 -6.42 0.17 -7.55
CA MET A 159 -7.71 0.83 -7.21
C MET A 159 -7.55 2.00 -6.23
N PRO A 160 -6.71 1.91 -5.17
CA PRO A 160 -6.51 3.05 -4.29
C PRO A 160 -5.76 4.21 -4.98
N VAL A 161 -4.90 3.94 -5.97
CA VAL A 161 -4.25 4.98 -6.78
C VAL A 161 -5.32 5.83 -7.47
N MET A 162 -6.31 5.19 -8.10
CA MET A 162 -7.42 5.89 -8.78
C MET A 162 -8.16 6.83 -7.82
N THR A 163 -8.55 6.33 -6.65
CA THR A 163 -9.31 7.14 -5.67
C THR A 163 -8.49 8.25 -5.03
N LYS A 164 -7.19 8.03 -4.79
CA LYS A 164 -6.27 9.05 -4.27
C LYS A 164 -6.01 10.13 -5.33
N MET A 165 -5.83 9.74 -6.59
CA MET A 165 -5.67 10.65 -7.71
C MET A 165 -6.93 11.50 -7.91
N TYR A 166 -8.12 10.89 -7.87
CA TYR A 166 -9.40 11.61 -7.93
C TYR A 166 -9.51 12.69 -6.83
N LYS A 167 -9.13 12.38 -5.60
CA LYS A 167 -9.13 13.36 -4.50
C LYS A 167 -8.16 14.52 -4.72
N LEU A 168 -7.08 14.27 -5.47
CA LEU A 168 -6.07 15.26 -5.78
C LEU A 168 -6.50 16.19 -6.92
N THR A 169 -7.13 15.66 -7.97
CA THR A 169 -7.43 16.42 -9.20
C THR A 169 -8.88 16.83 -9.35
N GLY A 170 -9.80 16.16 -8.63
CA GLY A 170 -11.24 16.38 -8.75
C GLY A 170 -11.89 15.71 -9.97
N GLU A 171 -11.10 15.01 -10.79
CA GLU A 171 -11.56 14.44 -12.06
C GLU A 171 -11.37 12.92 -12.10
N PHE A 172 -12.38 12.22 -12.64
CA PHE A 172 -12.29 10.77 -12.90
C PHE A 172 -11.38 10.43 -14.08
N THR A 173 -11.12 11.43 -14.94
CA THR A 173 -10.22 11.43 -16.10
C THR A 173 -9.32 12.65 -15.93
N LEU A 174 -7.99 12.50 -16.00
CA LEU A 174 -7.02 13.57 -15.70
C LEU A 174 -6.93 14.68 -16.77
N SER A 175 -7.98 14.91 -17.55
CA SER A 175 -8.01 15.85 -18.66
C SER A 175 -9.16 16.85 -18.53
N GLY A 176 -8.78 18.10 -18.27
CA GLY A 176 -9.52 19.30 -18.68
C GLY A 176 -9.07 19.78 -20.05
#